data_AF-A0A0C4Y8C1-F1
#
_entry.id   AF-A0A0C4Y8C1-F1
#
_cell.length_a   1.000
_cell.length_b   1.000
_cell.length_c   1.000
_cell.angle_alpha   90.00
_cell.angle_beta   90.00
_cell.angle_gamma   90.00
#
_symmetry.space_group_name_H-M   'P 1'
#
loop_
_entity.id
_entity.type
_entity.pdbx_description
1 polymer ?
#
loop_
_entity_poly.entity_id
_entity_poly.type
_entity_poly.pdbx_seq_one_letter_code
_entity_poly.pdbx_strand_id
1 'polypeptide(L)'
;MPDHYGEIYRMQFYLLGPNGEPVKESRMQTHQEFLTGRFKRFVLRTDLIEQSARVWTCFCPWSEMMDPPVFLTHLSAPGVDKIFTSPTWQDAQDKHRRVSDKARRVLPLTPLPGSP
;
A
#
# COMPACT_ATOMS: atom_id res chain seq x y z
N MET A 1 24.10 -9.87 30.63
CA MET A 1 23.85 -10.43 29.29
C MET A 1 23.16 -9.35 28.47
N PRO A 2 23.86 -8.65 27.57
CA PRO A 2 23.22 -7.75 26.62
C PRO A 2 22.54 -8.59 25.55
N ASP A 3 21.26 -8.33 25.31
CA ASP A 3 20.54 -8.82 24.15
C ASP A 3 21.22 -8.29 22.88
N HIS A 4 21.28 -9.11 21.84
CA HIS A 4 22.02 -8.89 20.59
C HIS A 4 21.49 -7.75 19.69
N TYR A 5 20.82 -6.75 20.25
CA TYR A 5 20.21 -5.64 19.53
C TYR A 5 20.68 -4.27 20.05
N GLY A 6 21.97 -4.18 20.36
CA GLY A 6 22.69 -2.99 20.84
C GLY A 6 22.93 -1.90 19.79
N GLU A 7 22.15 -1.84 18.71
CA GLU A 7 22.04 -0.61 17.93
C GLU A 7 20.63 -0.07 18.14
N ILE A 8 20.56 1.16 18.65
CA ILE A 8 19.36 1.98 18.60
C ILE A 8 18.96 1.99 17.13
N TYR A 9 17.99 1.14 16.76
CA TYR A 9 17.44 1.10 15.41
C TYR A 9 17.09 2.54 15.06
N ARG A 10 17.93 3.18 14.23
CA ARG A 10 17.59 4.46 13.60
C ARG A 10 16.51 4.14 12.56
N MET A 11 15.36 3.67 13.02
CA MET A 11 14.14 3.58 12.24
C MET A 11 13.90 4.99 11.73
N GLN A 12 14.18 5.19 10.45
CA GLN A 12 13.89 6.44 9.78
C GLN A 12 12.39 6.42 9.51
N PHE A 13 11.64 7.23 10.25
CA PHE A 13 10.22 7.36 10.02
C PHE A 13 10.00 8.31 8.85
N TYR A 14 9.18 7.92 7.89
CA TYR A 14 8.78 8.79 6.79
C TYR A 14 7.31 9.16 6.96
N LEU A 15 7.03 10.46 6.96
CA LEU A 15 5.68 10.99 6.84
C LEU A 15 5.35 11.28 5.39
N LEU A 16 4.05 11.30 5.08
CA LEU A 16 3.61 11.88 3.82
C LEU A 16 3.34 13.37 4.00
N GLY A 17 4.05 14.17 3.21
CA GLY A 17 3.81 15.60 3.04
C GLY A 17 2.40 15.88 2.53
N PRO A 18 2.00 17.16 2.44
CA PRO A 18 0.66 17.54 1.99
C PRO A 18 0.32 17.00 0.60
N ASN A 19 1.31 16.75 -0.27
CA ASN A 19 1.10 16.29 -1.63
C ASN A 19 1.39 14.78 -1.82
N GLY A 20 1.65 14.04 -0.74
CA GLY A 20 1.92 12.60 -0.81
C GLY A 20 3.35 12.22 -1.18
N GLU A 21 4.29 13.14 -1.00
CA GLU A 21 5.72 12.90 -1.04
C GLU A 21 6.21 12.36 0.31
N PRO A 22 7.12 11.36 0.33
CA PRO A 22 7.72 10.89 1.56
C PRO A 22 8.73 11.90 2.10
N VAL A 23 8.50 12.40 3.32
CA VAL A 23 9.35 13.33 4.06
C VAL A 23 9.96 12.60 5.25
N LYS A 24 11.28 12.67 5.38
CA LYS A 24 12.02 12.04 6.48
C LYS A 24 11.77 12.81 7.79
N GLU A 25 11.33 12.10 8.81
CA GLU A 25 10.97 12.65 10.11
C GLU A 25 11.80 11.96 11.21
N SER A 26 12.47 12.74 12.05
CA SER A 26 13.43 12.21 13.03
C SER A 26 12.85 12.04 14.44
N ARG A 27 11.54 12.26 14.65
CA ARG A 27 10.90 12.24 15.98
C ARG A 27 10.01 11.01 16.15
N MET A 28 10.10 10.30 17.28
CA MET A 28 9.30 9.11 17.58
C MET A 28 7.79 9.35 17.69
N GLN A 29 7.35 10.60 17.91
CA GLN A 29 5.92 10.97 18.05
C GLN A 29 5.10 10.70 16.77
N THR A 30 5.81 10.59 15.64
CA THR A 30 5.34 10.34 14.29
C THR A 30 4.72 8.96 14.08
N HIS A 31 5.15 7.95 14.85
CA HIS A 31 4.57 6.60 14.80
C HIS A 31 3.11 6.58 15.28
N GLN A 32 2.74 7.44 16.24
CA GLN A 32 1.34 7.59 16.64
C GLN A 32 0.51 8.32 15.57
N GLU A 33 1.06 9.31 14.85
CA GLU A 33 0.35 9.97 13.73
C GLU A 33 0.11 9.02 12.54
N PHE A 34 1.05 8.08 12.29
CA PHE A 34 0.86 6.98 11.34
C PHE A 34 -0.39 6.14 11.67
N LEU A 35 -0.60 5.81 12.94
CA LEU A 35 -1.73 4.99 13.40
C LEU A 35 -3.04 5.77 13.59
N THR A 36 -2.98 7.06 13.90
CA THR A 36 -4.14 7.87 14.33
C THR A 36 -4.94 8.54 13.20
N GLY A 37 -4.53 8.40 11.94
CA GLY A 37 -5.46 8.51 10.81
C GLY A 37 -5.19 9.58 9.76
N ARG A 38 -4.14 10.41 9.87
CA ARG A 38 -3.77 11.35 8.78
C ARG A 38 -3.40 10.65 7.47
N PHE A 39 -2.96 9.40 7.53
CA PHE A 39 -2.60 8.59 6.35
C PHE A 39 -3.78 7.91 5.67
N LYS A 40 -4.97 7.87 6.28
CA LYS A 40 -6.17 7.33 5.63
C LYS A 40 -6.50 8.06 4.31
N ARG A 41 -6.02 9.30 4.14
CA ARG A 41 -6.14 10.07 2.88
C ARG A 41 -5.33 9.49 1.72
N PHE A 42 -4.31 8.69 2.02
CA PHE A 42 -3.45 8.01 1.04
C PHE A 42 -3.75 6.52 0.96
N VAL A 43 -5.04 6.20 1.03
CA VAL A 43 -5.54 4.85 0.83
C VAL A 43 -6.54 4.88 -0.31
N LEU A 44 -6.32 4.07 -1.33
CA LEU A 44 -7.31 3.79 -2.37
C LEU A 44 -7.81 2.36 -2.22
N ARG A 45 -9.09 2.17 -2.48
CA ARG A 45 -9.70 0.84 -2.53
C ARG A 45 -10.69 0.80 -3.68
N THR A 46 -10.53 -0.20 -4.53
CA THR A 46 -11.49 -0.55 -5.58
C THR A 46 -11.88 -2.01 -5.36
N ASP A 47 -13.15 -2.23 -5.05
CA ASP A 47 -13.74 -3.56 -5.02
C ASP A 47 -14.34 -3.87 -6.39
N LEU A 48 -13.93 -5.00 -6.97
CA LEU A 48 -14.38 -5.54 -8.24
C LEU A 48 -15.23 -6.78 -7.93
N ILE A 49 -16.46 -6.52 -7.48
CA ILE A 49 -17.37 -7.54 -6.92
C ILE A 49 -17.63 -8.66 -7.92
N GLU A 50 -17.88 -8.31 -9.18
CA GLU A 50 -18.15 -9.26 -10.27
C GLU A 50 -16.96 -10.19 -10.56
N GLN A 51 -15.74 -9.82 -10.16
CA GLN A 51 -14.52 -10.62 -10.36
C GLN A 51 -14.01 -11.22 -9.03
N SER A 52 -14.75 -11.04 -7.92
CA SER A 52 -14.32 -11.36 -6.55
C SER A 52 -12.92 -10.80 -6.25
N ALA A 53 -12.60 -9.64 -6.81
CA ALA A 53 -11.27 -9.05 -6.76
C ALA A 53 -11.28 -7.74 -5.97
N ARG A 54 -10.14 -7.41 -5.36
CA ARG A 54 -9.91 -6.18 -4.63
C ARG A 54 -8.55 -5.62 -5.02
N VAL A 55 -8.54 -4.34 -5.37
CA VAL A 55 -7.32 -3.55 -5.49
C VAL A 55 -7.29 -2.59 -4.32
N TRP A 56 -6.22 -2.61 -3.54
CA TRP A 56 -5.98 -1.62 -2.50
C TRP A 56 -4.63 -0.97 -2.70
N THR A 57 -4.50 0.28 -2.27
CA THR A 57 -3.24 1.00 -2.31
C THR A 57 -3.05 1.75 -1.02
N CYS A 58 -1.88 1.63 -0.42
CA CYS A 58 -1.52 2.32 0.81
C CYS A 58 -0.06 2.77 0.79
N PHE A 59 0.31 3.62 1.75
CA PHE A 59 1.69 3.96 2.00
C PHE A 59 2.34 2.95 2.96
N CYS A 60 3.50 2.42 2.58
CA CYS A 60 4.34 1.61 3.45
C CYS A 60 5.53 2.46 3.91
N PRO A 61 5.57 2.87 5.20
CA PRO A 61 6.67 3.68 5.71
C PRO A 61 7.91 2.83 6.04
N TRP A 62 7.83 1.51 5.92
CA TRP A 62 8.88 0.56 6.28
C TRP A 62 9.43 -0.10 5.01
N SER A 63 10.72 0.09 4.75
CA SER A 63 11.53 -0.91 4.04
C SER A 63 12.39 -1.58 5.09
N GLU A 64 12.47 -2.90 5.07
CA GLU A 64 13.12 -3.69 6.11
C GLU A 64 14.60 -3.38 6.30
N MET A 65 15.29 -2.65 5.40
CA MET A 65 16.69 -2.32 5.69
C MET A 65 17.31 -1.13 4.97
N MET A 66 16.90 -0.73 3.75
CA MET A 66 17.55 0.40 3.04
C MET A 66 16.73 1.06 1.92
N ASP A 67 15.54 0.58 1.57
CA ASP A 67 14.80 1.17 0.45
C ASP A 67 14.02 2.41 0.88
N PRO A 68 13.88 3.39 -0.03
CA PRO A 68 12.99 4.52 0.20
C PRO A 68 11.56 4.03 0.48
N PRO A 69 10.78 4.75 1.30
CA PRO A 69 9.38 4.43 1.51
C PRO A 69 8.61 4.47 0.19
N VAL A 70 7.65 3.55 0.05
CA VAL A 70 6.90 3.37 -1.20
C VAL A 70 5.41 3.25 -0.92
N PHE A 71 4.62 3.54 -1.94
CA PHE A 71 3.22 3.16 -2.01
C PHE A 71 3.10 1.74 -2.56
N LEU A 72 2.32 0.92 -1.89
CA LEU A 72 2.02 -0.44 -2.30
C LEU A 72 0.63 -0.47 -2.90
N THR A 73 0.50 -0.92 -4.15
CA THR A 73 -0.76 -1.30 -4.76
C THR A 73 -0.84 -2.82 -4.80
N HIS A 74 -1.82 -3.41 -4.12
CA HIS A 74 -2.01 -4.86 -4.07
C HIS A 74 -3.34 -5.23 -4.71
N LEU A 75 -3.27 -6.14 -5.68
CA LEU A 75 -4.40 -6.81 -6.30
C LEU A 75 -4.53 -8.21 -5.69
N SER A 76 -5.68 -8.47 -5.10
CA SER A 76 -6.08 -9.78 -4.59
C SER A 76 -7.33 -10.25 -5.32
N ALA A 77 -7.30 -11.46 -5.87
CA ALA A 77 -8.43 -12.13 -6.50
C ALA A 77 -8.22 -13.66 -6.40
N PRO A 78 -9.23 -14.50 -6.69
CA PRO A 78 -9.04 -15.95 -6.77
C PRO A 78 -7.90 -16.31 -7.73
N GLY A 79 -6.86 -16.97 -7.22
CA GLY A 79 -5.68 -17.35 -8.01
C GLY A 79 -4.75 -16.19 -8.42
N VAL A 80 -4.98 -14.97 -7.95
CA VAL A 80 -4.12 -13.81 -8.24
C VAL A 80 -3.78 -13.06 -6.95
N ASP A 81 -2.49 -12.99 -6.67
CA ASP A 81 -1.93 -12.21 -5.59
C ASP A 81 -0.71 -11.42 -6.12
N LYS A 82 -0.85 -10.10 -6.28
CA LYS A 82 0.19 -9.25 -6.89
C LYS A 82 0.34 -7.91 -6.19
N ILE A 83 1.57 -7.59 -5.82
CA ILE A 83 1.96 -6.31 -5.22
C ILE A 83 2.78 -5.51 -6.23
N PHE A 84 2.49 -4.21 -6.33
CA PHE A 84 3.20 -3.24 -7.13
C PHE A 84 3.67 -2.11 -6.23
N THR A 85 4.88 -1.61 -6.44
CA THR A 85 5.44 -0.47 -5.71
C THR A 85 5.39 0.80 -6.56
N SER A 86 5.20 1.94 -5.92
CA SER A 86 5.29 3.27 -6.55
C SER A 86 5.99 4.26 -5.62
N PRO A 87 6.90 5.10 -6.13
CA PRO A 87 7.70 6.01 -5.28
C PRO A 87 6.93 7.25 -4.83
N THR A 88 5.90 7.66 -5.58
CA THR A 88 5.09 8.85 -5.28
C THR A 88 3.61 8.51 -5.20
N TRP A 89 2.82 9.37 -4.53
CA TRP A 89 1.38 9.17 -4.45
C TRP A 89 0.71 9.26 -5.83
N GLN A 90 1.11 10.23 -6.65
CA GLN A 90 0.57 10.39 -8.00
C GLN A 90 0.79 9.12 -8.85
N ASP A 91 2.00 8.55 -8.81
CA ASP A 91 2.31 7.29 -9.50
C ASP A 91 1.46 6.15 -8.94
N ALA A 92 1.23 6.11 -7.63
CA ALA A 92 0.41 5.10 -6.98
C ALA A 92 -1.07 5.20 -7.39
N GLN A 93 -1.62 6.42 -7.53
CA GLN A 93 -2.98 6.64 -8.02
C GLN A 93 -3.12 6.17 -9.47
N ASP A 94 -2.15 6.51 -10.32
CA ASP A 94 -2.12 6.06 -11.71
C ASP A 94 -1.96 4.54 -11.82
N LYS A 95 -1.11 3.95 -10.98
CA LYS A 95 -0.94 2.49 -10.87
C LYS A 95 -2.23 1.83 -10.45
N HIS A 96 -2.87 2.32 -9.40
CA HIS A 96 -4.13 1.82 -8.88
C HIS A 96 -5.19 1.80 -9.98
N ARG A 97 -5.38 2.93 -10.68
CA ARG A 97 -6.33 3.01 -11.80
C ARG A 97 -6.03 1.97 -12.88
N ARG A 98 -4.78 1.88 -13.34
CA ARG A 98 -4.38 0.91 -14.38
C ARG A 98 -4.57 -0.54 -13.95
N VAL A 99 -4.25 -0.86 -12.69
CA VAL A 99 -4.41 -2.22 -12.13
C VAL A 99 -5.89 -2.55 -12.01
N SER A 100 -6.71 -1.65 -11.50
CA SER A 100 -8.17 -1.81 -11.39
C SER A 100 -8.83 -1.98 -12.76
N ASP A 101 -8.49 -1.13 -13.73
CA ASP A 101 -9.03 -1.21 -15.09
C ASP A 101 -8.62 -2.51 -15.79
N LYS A 102 -7.36 -2.91 -15.63
CA LYS A 102 -6.88 -4.17 -16.18
C LYS A 102 -7.58 -5.35 -15.51
N ALA A 103 -7.64 -5.37 -14.18
CA ALA A 103 -8.29 -6.43 -13.42
C ALA A 103 -9.76 -6.61 -13.84
N ARG A 104 -10.50 -5.50 -14.00
CA ARG A 104 -11.89 -5.51 -14.50
C ARG A 104 -12.02 -6.13 -15.89
N ARG A 105 -11.02 -5.93 -16.77
CA ARG A 105 -11.05 -6.45 -18.15
C ARG A 105 -10.58 -7.90 -18.29
N VAL A 106 -9.62 -8.32 -17.46
CA VAL A 106 -8.90 -9.59 -17.67
C VAL A 106 -9.28 -10.68 -16.68
N LEU A 107 -9.76 -10.31 -15.48
CA LEU A 107 -10.13 -11.33 -14.50
C LEU A 107 -11.46 -11.97 -14.91
N PRO A 108 -11.60 -13.29 -14.72
CA PRO A 108 -12.85 -13.97 -14.98
C PRO A 108 -13.95 -13.40 -14.09
N LEU A 109 -15.17 -13.34 -14.64
CA LEU A 109 -16.33 -13.05 -13.84
C LEU A 109 -16.56 -14.22 -12.88
N THR A 110 -16.82 -13.90 -11.62
CA THR A 110 -17.27 -14.87 -10.63
C THR A 110 -18.58 -15.46 -11.15
N PRO A 111 -18.67 -16.80 -11.31
CA PRO A 111 -19.92 -17.43 -11.71
C PRO A 111 -21.01 -17.03 -10.72
N LEU A 112 -22.14 -16.54 -11.23
CA LEU A 112 -23.32 -16.35 -10.40
C LEU A 112 -23.70 -17.72 -9.82
N PRO A 113 -23.97 -17.82 -8.50
CA PRO A 113 -24.48 -19.06 -7.95
C PRO A 113 -25.81 -19.39 -8.63
N GLY A 114 -25.80 -20.36 -9.55
CA GLY A 114 -26.97 -20.78 -10.33
C GLY A 114 -26.86 -20.67 -11.86
N SER A 115 -25.69 -20.40 -12.44
CA SER A 115 -25.51 -20.62 -13.89
C SER A 115 -25.24 -22.12 -14.16
N PRO A 116 -25.95 -22.75 -15.11
CA PRO A 116 -25.95 -24.20 -15.34
C PRO A 116 -24.60 -24.78 -15.80
#